data_AF-A0A9E5IYC4-F1
#
_entry.id   AF-A0A9E5IYC4-F1
#
_cell.length_a   1.000
_cell.length_b   1.000
_cell.length_c   1.000
_cell.angle_alpha   90.00
_cell.angle_beta   90.00
_cell.angle_gamma   90.00
#
_symmetry.space_group_name_H-M   'P 1'
#
loop_
_entity.id
_entity.type
_entity.pdbx_description
1 polymer ?
#
loop_
_entity_poly.entity_id
_entity_poly.type
_entity_poly.pdbx_seq_one_letter_code
_entity_poly.pdbx_strand_id
1 'polypeptide(L)'
;MNTKIISDKALSVIDQYAHFRVANAICSIPYYNNRKIGVRGGLRALIGKGSPKDIFDEVEILSLKQKVDLKTLDGESLKKFMVDNDIGIDCSGFAYYILNAECLARGLGTLDKHLSFPFTKKGWFGKIRARLHPENNTDVATFSHDKNSHIVSIDKIEPGDIITMNKLPDAPEEDRARNHILIIHQVEYQNFVPTTIHYSHS
;
A
#
# COMPACT_ATOMS: atom_id res chain seq x y z
N MET A 1 -24.32 4.09 -18.92
CA MET A 1 -22.97 3.99 -18.32
C MET A 1 -23.16 3.40 -16.93
N ASN A 2 -22.53 2.26 -16.65
CA ASN A 2 -22.61 1.61 -15.35
C ASN A 2 -21.24 1.74 -14.66
N THR A 3 -21.21 2.04 -13.38
CA THR A 3 -19.96 2.25 -12.64
C THR A 3 -19.91 1.27 -11.49
N LYS A 4 -18.80 0.51 -11.40
CA LYS A 4 -18.48 -0.28 -10.22
C LYS A 4 -17.33 0.40 -9.47
N ILE A 5 -17.37 0.34 -8.15
CA ILE A 5 -16.36 0.92 -7.25
C ILE A 5 -16.04 -0.08 -6.13
N ILE A 6 -14.83 -0.04 -5.57
CA ILE A 6 -14.50 -0.78 -4.35
C ILE A 6 -15.34 -0.26 -3.17
N SER A 7 -15.39 -1.02 -2.07
CA SER A 7 -16.19 -0.67 -0.91
C SER A 7 -15.80 0.68 -0.29
N ASP A 8 -16.77 1.34 0.36
CA ASP A 8 -16.55 2.60 1.09
C ASP A 8 -15.44 2.49 2.15
N LYS A 9 -15.26 1.30 2.73
CA LYS A 9 -14.16 1.06 3.69
C LYS A 9 -12.80 1.14 3.00
N ALA A 10 -12.66 0.56 1.82
CA ALA A 10 -11.43 0.62 1.05
C ALA A 10 -11.17 2.03 0.49
N LEU A 11 -12.21 2.73 0.03
CA LEU A 11 -12.13 4.15 -0.34
C LEU A 11 -11.70 5.02 0.84
N SER A 12 -12.22 4.77 2.04
CA SER A 12 -11.81 5.50 3.25
C SER A 12 -10.34 5.29 3.57
N VAL A 13 -9.77 4.10 3.32
CA VAL A 13 -8.33 3.88 3.47
C VAL A 13 -7.53 4.72 2.48
N ILE A 14 -7.94 4.75 1.20
CA ILE A 14 -7.30 5.61 0.18
C ILE A 14 -7.34 7.07 0.64
N ASP A 15 -8.50 7.54 1.10
CA ASP A 15 -8.72 8.90 1.59
C ASP A 15 -7.82 9.24 2.79
N GLN A 16 -7.69 8.33 3.77
CA GLN A 16 -6.81 8.51 4.93
C GLN A 16 -5.34 8.68 4.57
N TYR A 17 -4.87 8.05 3.50
CA TYR A 17 -3.51 8.23 2.98
C TYR A 17 -3.36 9.50 2.15
N ALA A 18 -4.36 9.85 1.35
CA ALA A 18 -4.34 11.03 0.47
C ALA A 18 -4.53 12.35 1.25
N HIS A 19 -5.36 12.33 2.29
CA HIS A 19 -5.73 13.47 3.13
C HIS A 19 -5.33 13.22 4.59
N PHE A 20 -4.11 12.74 4.79
CA PHE A 20 -3.57 12.45 6.11
C PHE A 20 -3.48 13.72 6.96
N ARG A 21 -4.09 13.67 8.13
CA ARG A 21 -4.27 14.84 9.00
C ARG A 21 -3.55 14.65 10.33
N VAL A 22 -2.77 15.65 10.71
CA VAL A 22 -2.14 15.76 12.03
C VAL A 22 -2.40 17.16 12.56
N ALA A 23 -3.09 17.25 13.70
CA ALA A 23 -3.59 18.52 14.23
C ALA A 23 -4.35 19.34 13.16
N ASN A 24 -3.77 20.47 12.73
CA ASN A 24 -4.35 21.38 11.74
C ASN A 24 -3.78 21.18 10.32
N ALA A 25 -2.68 20.42 10.18
CA ALA A 25 -2.05 20.16 8.90
C ALA A 25 -2.72 18.96 8.20
N ILE A 26 -2.86 19.08 6.87
CA ILE A 26 -3.33 18.00 6.00
C ILE A 26 -2.32 17.85 4.86
N CYS A 27 -1.86 16.64 4.61
CA CYS A 27 -1.00 16.32 3.47
C CYS A 27 -1.24 14.88 2.98
N SER A 28 -0.73 14.54 1.80
CA SER A 28 -0.63 13.14 1.40
C SER A 28 0.53 12.47 2.14
N ILE A 29 0.37 11.22 2.59
CA ILE A 29 1.50 10.43 3.10
C ILE A 29 2.55 10.30 1.97
N PRO A 30 3.83 10.61 2.22
CA PRO A 30 4.86 10.54 1.19
C PRO A 30 5.20 9.08 0.83
N TYR A 31 5.59 8.89 -0.43
CA TYR A 31 6.05 7.59 -0.92
C TYR A 31 7.37 7.19 -0.25
N TYR A 32 7.40 5.99 0.34
CA TYR A 32 8.61 5.43 0.93
C TYR A 32 9.35 4.52 -0.05
N ASN A 33 10.59 4.88 -0.39
CA ASN A 33 11.42 4.08 -1.28
C ASN A 33 12.23 3.02 -0.51
N ASN A 34 11.66 1.82 -0.40
CA ASN A 34 12.25 0.67 0.29
C ASN A 34 13.60 0.18 -0.26
N ARG A 35 14.08 0.68 -1.42
CA ARG A 35 15.35 0.24 -2.04
C ARG A 35 16.60 0.86 -1.38
N LYS A 36 16.46 1.97 -0.64
CA LYS A 36 17.61 2.73 -0.10
C LYS A 36 17.97 2.40 1.36
N ILE A 37 17.02 1.95 2.17
CA ILE A 37 17.20 1.84 3.63
C ILE A 37 16.61 0.51 4.11
N GLY A 38 17.46 -0.51 4.27
CA GLY A 38 17.06 -1.83 4.78
C GLY A 38 17.20 -1.92 6.29
N VAL A 39 16.26 -1.37 7.06
CA VAL A 39 16.28 -1.48 8.53
C VAL A 39 15.53 -2.75 8.96
N ARG A 40 16.29 -3.78 9.36
CA ARG A 40 15.71 -5.02 9.86
C ARG A 40 15.08 -4.80 11.24
N GLY A 41 13.75 -4.98 11.32
CA GLY A 41 13.01 -4.83 12.58
C GLY A 41 12.66 -3.39 12.95
N GLY A 42 12.70 -2.46 11.98
CA GLY A 42 12.19 -1.10 12.16
C GLY A 42 10.68 -1.08 12.43
N LEU A 43 10.22 0.02 13.02
CA LEU A 43 8.79 0.29 13.18
C LEU A 43 8.12 0.38 11.81
N ARG A 44 6.87 -0.07 11.70
CA ARG A 44 6.15 -0.19 10.41
C ARG A 44 6.15 1.10 9.60
N ALA A 45 5.91 2.24 10.27
CA ALA A 45 5.93 3.56 9.66
C ALA A 45 7.29 3.95 9.07
N LEU A 46 8.39 3.43 9.64
CA LEU A 46 9.77 3.71 9.24
C LEU A 46 10.33 2.73 8.20
N ILE A 47 9.54 1.75 7.78
CA ILE A 47 9.92 0.77 6.73
C ILE A 47 8.93 0.78 5.56
N GLY A 48 8.11 1.83 5.46
CA GLY A 48 7.14 1.97 4.40
C GLY A 48 5.97 0.98 4.47
N LYS A 49 5.63 0.46 5.67
CA LYS A 49 4.58 -0.56 5.88
C LYS A 49 3.55 -0.18 6.95
N GLY A 50 3.52 1.08 7.37
CA GLY A 50 2.61 1.56 8.41
C GLY A 50 1.18 1.78 7.89
N SER A 51 0.19 1.44 8.72
CA SER A 51 -1.18 1.93 8.54
C SER A 51 -1.23 3.45 8.77
N PRO A 52 -2.30 4.16 8.38
CA PRO A 52 -2.45 5.58 8.70
C PRO A 52 -2.31 5.85 10.20
N LYS A 53 -2.81 4.93 11.04
CA LYS A 53 -2.65 5.02 12.50
C LYS A 53 -1.20 4.84 12.95
N ASP A 54 -0.50 3.82 12.44
CA ASP A 54 0.92 3.60 12.79
C ASP A 54 1.78 4.81 12.42
N ILE A 55 1.47 5.43 11.27
CA ILE A 55 2.16 6.63 10.77
C ILE A 55 1.84 7.84 11.65
N PHE A 56 0.58 8.02 12.06
CA PHE A 56 0.17 9.07 12.99
C PHE A 56 0.90 8.96 14.33
N ASP A 57 0.88 7.78 14.94
CA ASP A 57 1.54 7.55 16.24
C ASP A 57 3.04 7.86 16.15
N GLU A 58 3.71 7.46 15.06
CA GLU A 58 5.15 7.73 14.87
C GLU A 58 5.45 9.22 14.68
N VAL A 59 4.61 9.94 13.92
CA VAL A 59 4.73 11.40 13.77
C VAL A 59 4.59 12.09 15.14
N GLU A 60 3.63 11.69 15.97
CA GLU A 60 3.48 12.24 17.32
C GLU A 60 4.71 11.98 18.18
N ILE A 61 5.21 10.74 18.22
CA ILE A 61 6.39 10.37 19.02
C ILE A 61 7.63 11.16 18.58
N LEU A 62 7.87 11.26 17.27
CA LEU A 62 9.03 11.98 16.74
C LEU A 62 8.93 13.49 16.96
N SER A 63 7.73 14.06 16.88
CA SER A 63 7.52 15.47 17.17
C SER A 63 7.87 15.82 18.63
N LEU A 64 7.50 14.96 19.58
CA LEU A 64 7.84 15.12 20.99
C LEU A 64 9.36 14.99 21.20
N LYS A 65 9.99 14.00 20.56
CA LYS A 65 11.44 13.77 20.63
C LYS A 65 12.24 14.97 20.08
N GLN A 66 11.76 15.58 19.00
CA GLN A 66 12.43 16.70 18.33
C GLN A 66 11.96 18.07 18.84
N LYS A 67 11.02 18.10 19.79
CA LYS A 67 10.41 19.31 20.33
C LYS A 67 9.77 20.19 19.25
N VAL A 68 9.14 19.55 18.26
CA VAL A 68 8.37 20.20 17.20
C VAL A 68 6.92 20.30 17.64
N ASP A 69 6.33 21.50 17.60
CA ASP A 69 4.91 21.67 17.84
C ASP A 69 4.11 21.40 16.57
N LEU A 70 3.47 20.23 16.51
CA LEU A 70 2.65 19.80 15.37
C LEU A 70 1.52 20.78 15.01
N LYS A 71 1.05 21.61 15.96
CA LYS A 71 -0.01 22.60 15.69
C LYS A 71 0.47 23.77 14.83
N THR A 72 1.78 23.97 14.76
CA THR A 72 2.41 25.05 13.98
C THR A 72 2.75 24.64 12.55
N LEU A 73 2.69 23.34 12.24
CA LEU A 73 2.97 22.84 10.90
C LEU A 73 1.78 23.09 9.98
N ASP A 74 2.07 23.43 8.73
CA ASP A 74 1.14 23.33 7.61
C ASP A 74 1.34 22.01 6.85
N GLY A 75 0.58 21.78 5.78
CA GLY A 75 0.65 20.54 5.00
C GLY A 75 2.02 20.28 4.37
N GLU A 76 2.69 21.33 3.88
CA GLU A 76 4.03 21.19 3.27
C GLU A 76 5.09 20.88 4.33
N SER A 77 5.05 21.58 5.46
CA SER A 77 5.98 21.39 6.57
C SER A 77 5.80 20.03 7.23
N LEU A 78 4.55 19.56 7.37
CA LEU A 78 4.26 18.19 7.84
C LEU A 78 4.82 17.15 6.86
N LYS A 79 4.57 17.30 5.56
CA LYS A 79 5.09 16.37 4.55
C LYS A 79 6.61 16.35 4.55
N LYS A 80 7.26 17.51 4.66
CA LYS A 80 8.71 17.62 4.80
C LYS A 80 9.20 16.93 6.06
N PHE A 81 8.56 17.16 7.21
CA PHE A 81 8.90 16.50 8.47
C PHE A 81 8.84 14.98 8.35
N MET A 82 7.81 14.43 7.70
CA MET A 82 7.69 12.99 7.45
C MET A 82 8.82 12.47 6.57
N VAL A 83 9.14 13.17 5.46
CA VAL A 83 10.23 12.79 4.55
C VAL A 83 11.60 12.83 5.23
N ASP A 84 11.88 13.89 6.00
CA ASP A 84 13.15 14.06 6.71
C ASP A 84 13.34 13.00 7.82
N ASN A 85 12.26 12.34 8.23
CA ASN A 85 12.27 11.28 9.25
C ASN A 85 12.02 9.88 8.67
N ASP A 86 12.13 9.70 7.36
CA ASP A 86 11.93 8.40 6.71
C ASP A 86 10.55 7.78 7.02
N ILE A 87 9.52 8.60 7.24
CA ILE A 87 8.14 8.16 7.45
C ILE A 87 7.41 8.18 6.12
N GLY A 88 6.82 7.05 5.74
CA GLY A 88 5.99 6.99 4.55
C GLY A 88 5.34 5.62 4.35
N ILE A 89 4.78 5.42 3.16
CA ILE A 89 4.17 4.16 2.74
C ILE A 89 4.70 3.75 1.38
N ASP A 90 5.08 2.49 1.22
CA ASP A 90 5.46 1.93 -0.07
C ASP A 90 4.22 1.45 -0.85
N CYS A 91 4.37 1.21 -2.15
CA CYS A 91 3.25 0.87 -3.02
C CYS A 91 2.56 -0.44 -2.59
N SER A 92 3.32 -1.43 -2.13
CA SER A 92 2.77 -2.73 -1.71
C SER A 92 2.10 -2.72 -0.33
N GLY A 93 2.57 -1.89 0.60
CA GLY A 93 1.93 -1.64 1.89
C GLY A 93 0.63 -0.89 1.71
N PHE A 94 0.64 0.15 0.86
CA PHE A 94 -0.57 0.87 0.46
C PHE A 94 -1.61 -0.08 -0.16
N ALA A 95 -1.21 -0.89 -1.14
CA ALA A 95 -2.06 -1.92 -1.75
C ALA A 95 -2.61 -2.91 -0.71
N TYR A 96 -1.76 -3.40 0.21
CA TYR A 96 -2.17 -4.33 1.26
C TYR A 96 -3.30 -3.78 2.13
N TYR A 97 -3.18 -2.53 2.62
CA TYR A 97 -4.20 -1.95 3.49
C TYR A 97 -5.53 -1.73 2.76
N ILE A 98 -5.52 -1.30 1.50
CA ILE A 98 -6.73 -1.12 0.69
C ILE A 98 -7.43 -2.45 0.45
N LEU A 99 -6.69 -3.45 -0.04
CA LEU A 99 -7.24 -4.77 -0.35
C LEU A 99 -7.70 -5.49 0.91
N ASN A 100 -7.01 -5.31 2.05
CA ASN A 100 -7.46 -5.86 3.32
C ASN A 100 -8.78 -5.23 3.79
N ALA A 101 -8.94 -3.92 3.65
CA ALA A 101 -10.21 -3.26 3.94
C ALA A 101 -11.33 -3.76 3.02
N GLU A 102 -11.03 -3.99 1.74
CA GLU A 102 -11.98 -4.55 0.77
C GLU A 102 -12.40 -5.99 1.14
N CYS A 103 -11.45 -6.87 1.45
CA CYS A 103 -11.74 -8.24 1.88
C CYS A 103 -12.62 -8.26 3.13
N LEU A 104 -12.33 -7.40 4.12
CA LEU A 104 -13.13 -7.27 5.33
C LEU A 104 -14.54 -6.74 5.05
N ALA A 105 -14.68 -5.75 4.17
CA ALA A 105 -15.97 -5.20 3.78
C ALA A 105 -16.86 -6.25 3.08
N ARG A 106 -16.25 -7.12 2.26
CA ARG A 106 -16.93 -8.21 1.55
C ARG A 106 -17.17 -9.46 2.40
N GLY A 107 -16.79 -9.45 3.68
CA GLY A 107 -16.96 -10.60 4.57
C GLY A 107 -16.02 -11.78 4.27
N LEU A 108 -14.94 -11.55 3.50
CA LEU A 108 -13.95 -12.57 3.15
C LEU A 108 -12.91 -12.80 4.27
N GLY A 109 -12.97 -12.01 5.34
CA GLY A 109 -11.95 -11.99 6.38
C GLY A 109 -10.75 -11.12 6.01
N THR A 110 -9.65 -11.30 6.73
CA THR A 110 -8.41 -10.55 6.52
C THR A 110 -7.65 -11.06 5.29
N LEU A 111 -6.96 -10.16 4.57
CA LEU A 111 -6.25 -10.47 3.32
C LEU A 111 -5.15 -11.52 3.50
N ASP A 112 -4.49 -11.55 4.66
CA ASP A 112 -3.40 -12.50 4.96
C ASP A 112 -3.85 -13.96 4.92
N LYS A 113 -5.15 -14.24 5.12
CA LYS A 113 -5.72 -15.59 4.99
C LYS A 113 -5.77 -16.07 3.55
N HIS A 114 -5.76 -15.14 2.60
CA HIS A 114 -5.81 -15.37 1.16
C HIS A 114 -4.43 -15.27 0.49
N LEU A 115 -3.42 -14.80 1.22
CA LEU A 115 -2.05 -14.69 0.73
C LEU A 115 -1.20 -15.91 1.12
N SER A 116 -0.53 -16.44 0.11
CA SER A 116 0.63 -17.30 0.23
C SER A 116 1.90 -16.45 0.26
N PHE A 117 2.88 -16.84 1.08
CA PHE A 117 4.17 -16.16 1.16
C PHE A 117 5.29 -17.05 0.58
N PRO A 118 5.42 -17.13 -0.76
CA PRO A 118 6.33 -18.05 -1.44
C PRO A 118 7.80 -17.72 -1.22
N PHE A 119 8.13 -16.45 -0.95
CA PHE A 119 9.49 -15.96 -0.79
C PHE A 119 9.99 -15.94 0.67
N THR A 120 9.14 -16.30 1.65
CA THR A 120 9.56 -16.41 3.04
C THR A 120 10.46 -17.64 3.24
N LYS A 121 11.53 -17.48 4.03
CA LYS A 121 12.52 -18.54 4.31
C LYS A 121 11.85 -19.86 4.71
N LYS A 122 12.32 -20.95 4.10
CA LYS A 122 11.81 -22.32 4.25
C LYS A 122 12.01 -22.84 5.69
N GLY A 123 11.05 -22.52 6.57
CA GLY A 123 11.00 -23.04 7.94
C GLY A 123 9.63 -22.78 8.56
N TRP A 124 9.17 -23.67 9.43
CA TRP A 124 7.85 -23.57 10.07
C TRP A 124 7.69 -22.28 10.90
N PHE A 125 8.70 -21.91 11.69
CA PHE A 125 8.75 -20.64 12.41
C PHE A 125 8.75 -19.41 11.48
N GLY A 126 9.37 -19.52 10.30
CA GLY A 126 9.39 -18.46 9.30
C GLY A 126 8.00 -18.16 8.76
N LYS A 127 7.20 -19.20 8.51
CA LYS A 127 5.81 -19.06 8.05
C LYS A 127 4.89 -18.45 9.12
N ILE A 128 5.07 -18.82 10.39
CA ILE A 128 4.30 -18.24 11.51
C ILE A 128 4.63 -16.75 11.64
N ARG A 129 5.91 -16.38 11.62
CA ARG A 129 6.33 -14.97 11.69
C ARG A 129 5.82 -14.15 10.50
N ALA A 130 5.76 -14.72 9.31
CA ALA A 130 5.21 -14.04 8.13
C ALA A 130 3.72 -13.72 8.29
N ARG A 131 2.97 -14.59 8.98
CA ARG A 131 1.54 -14.37 9.28
C ARG A 131 1.28 -13.39 10.42
N LEU A 132 2.24 -13.14 11.31
CA LEU A 132 2.10 -12.14 12.37
C LEU A 132 2.22 -10.71 11.84
N HIS A 133 2.98 -10.51 10.76
CA HIS A 133 3.19 -9.23 10.10
C HIS A 133 3.09 -9.39 8.58
N PRO A 134 1.90 -9.75 8.05
CA PRO A 134 1.70 -10.02 6.63
C PRO A 134 2.06 -8.83 5.74
N GLU A 135 1.76 -7.61 6.16
CA GLU A 135 2.09 -6.36 5.46
C GLU A 135 3.59 -6.23 5.18
N ASN A 136 4.43 -6.65 6.13
CA ASN A 136 5.90 -6.59 6.01
C ASN A 136 6.46 -7.65 5.07
N ASN A 137 5.71 -8.73 4.83
CA ASN A 137 6.10 -9.85 3.98
C ASN A 137 5.38 -9.86 2.64
N THR A 138 4.51 -8.86 2.39
CA THR A 138 3.80 -8.69 1.13
C THR A 138 4.48 -7.58 0.32
N ASP A 139 5.27 -7.99 -0.66
CA ASP A 139 5.83 -7.13 -1.69
C ASP A 139 5.11 -7.34 -3.03
N VAL A 140 5.48 -6.54 -4.04
CA VAL A 140 4.87 -6.64 -5.39
C VAL A 140 5.03 -8.05 -5.97
N ALA A 141 6.20 -8.69 -5.76
CA ALA A 141 6.45 -10.05 -6.23
C ALA A 141 5.53 -11.08 -5.54
N THR A 142 5.25 -10.89 -4.26
CA THR A 142 4.29 -11.70 -3.51
C THR A 142 2.90 -11.53 -4.10
N PHE A 143 2.43 -10.30 -4.31
CA PHE A 143 1.11 -10.05 -4.92
C PHE A 143 0.97 -10.70 -6.31
N SER A 144 1.98 -10.58 -7.15
CA SER A 144 1.94 -11.07 -8.54
C SER A 144 2.24 -12.55 -8.72
N HIS A 145 2.59 -13.27 -7.64
CA HIS A 145 2.86 -14.70 -7.76
C HIS A 145 1.55 -15.44 -8.07
N ASP A 146 1.61 -16.46 -8.94
CA ASP A 146 0.48 -17.32 -9.35
C ASP A 146 -0.32 -17.99 -8.21
N LYS A 147 0.19 -17.94 -6.97
CA LYS A 147 -0.51 -18.45 -5.78
C LYS A 147 -1.44 -17.42 -5.13
N ASN A 148 -1.27 -16.14 -5.48
CA ASN A 148 -1.93 -14.99 -4.88
C ASN A 148 -2.75 -14.21 -5.90
N SER A 149 -2.37 -14.26 -7.18
CA SER A 149 -3.10 -13.62 -8.28
C SER A 149 -3.02 -14.46 -9.55
N HIS A 150 -3.81 -14.08 -10.53
CA HIS A 150 -3.78 -14.62 -11.88
C HIS A 150 -4.02 -13.46 -12.87
N ILE A 151 -3.64 -13.66 -14.13
CA ILE A 151 -3.84 -12.64 -15.18
C ILE A 151 -5.33 -12.57 -15.53
N VAL A 152 -5.90 -11.37 -15.49
CA VAL A 152 -7.27 -11.06 -15.91
C VAL A 152 -7.20 -10.30 -17.23
N SER A 153 -8.10 -10.65 -18.17
CA SER A 153 -8.23 -9.94 -19.45
C SER A 153 -8.90 -8.58 -19.25
N ILE A 154 -8.55 -7.58 -20.07
CA ILE A 154 -9.02 -6.18 -19.92
C ILE A 154 -10.56 -6.09 -19.93
N ASP A 155 -11.26 -6.93 -20.69
CA ASP A 155 -12.72 -6.97 -20.75
C ASP A 155 -13.39 -7.50 -19.46
N LYS A 156 -12.61 -8.11 -18.56
CA LYS A 156 -13.08 -8.74 -17.32
C LYS A 156 -12.63 -8.04 -16.05
N ILE A 157 -11.95 -6.90 -16.17
CA ILE A 157 -11.46 -6.17 -15.00
C ILE A 157 -12.60 -5.74 -14.08
N GLU A 158 -12.33 -5.78 -12.78
CA GLU A 158 -13.23 -5.35 -11.73
C GLU A 158 -12.49 -4.47 -10.70
N PRO A 159 -13.21 -3.58 -9.98
CA PRO A 159 -12.64 -2.91 -8.83
C PRO A 159 -12.10 -3.93 -7.80
N GLY A 160 -10.90 -3.68 -7.29
CA GLY A 160 -10.14 -4.59 -6.44
C GLY A 160 -9.07 -5.38 -7.19
N ASP A 161 -9.11 -5.42 -8.53
CA ASP A 161 -8.01 -5.95 -9.33
C ASP A 161 -6.75 -5.09 -9.19
N ILE A 162 -5.59 -5.70 -9.42
CA ILE A 162 -4.29 -5.06 -9.30
C ILE A 162 -3.55 -5.03 -10.62
N ILE A 163 -2.84 -3.93 -10.87
CA ILE A 163 -1.86 -3.82 -11.94
C ILE A 163 -0.49 -3.93 -11.29
N THR A 164 0.28 -4.94 -11.67
CA THR A 164 1.65 -5.13 -11.14
C THR A 164 2.67 -4.90 -12.23
N MET A 165 3.70 -4.12 -11.90
CA MET A 165 4.89 -3.95 -12.71
C MET A 165 6.01 -4.69 -12.00
N ASN A 166 6.34 -5.88 -12.50
CA ASN A 166 7.45 -6.67 -12.00
C ASN A 166 8.63 -6.58 -12.95
N LYS A 167 9.84 -6.81 -12.42
CA LYS A 167 11.03 -7.03 -13.24
C LYS A 167 10.74 -8.09 -14.30
N LEU A 168 10.80 -7.70 -15.58
CA LEU A 168 10.95 -8.67 -16.65
C LEU A 168 12.39 -9.21 -16.60
N PRO A 169 12.62 -10.53 -16.72
CA PRO A 169 13.96 -11.12 -16.69
C PRO A 169 14.92 -10.51 -17.72
N ASP A 170 14.38 -10.01 -18.83
CA ASP A 170 15.13 -9.60 -20.02
C ASP A 170 15.18 -8.06 -20.23
N ALA A 171 14.76 -7.26 -19.24
CA ALA A 171 14.76 -5.80 -19.36
C ALA A 171 16.17 -5.19 -19.18
N PRO A 172 16.53 -4.15 -19.98
CA PRO A 172 17.78 -3.39 -19.81
C PRO A 172 17.97 -2.88 -18.38
N GLU A 173 19.22 -2.74 -17.93
CA GLU A 173 19.57 -2.33 -16.55
C GLU A 173 18.95 -1.01 -16.09
N GLU A 174 18.73 -0.14 -17.07
CA GLU A 174 18.18 1.20 -16.96
C GLU A 174 16.64 1.17 -16.76
N ASP A 175 15.99 0.14 -17.29
CA ASP A 175 14.56 -0.18 -17.13
C ASP A 175 14.29 -1.09 -15.91
N ARG A 176 15.32 -1.48 -15.14
CA ARG A 176 15.19 -2.27 -13.88
C ARG A 176 14.58 -1.49 -12.71
N ALA A 177 13.79 -0.46 -13.00
CA ALA A 177 13.13 0.43 -12.07
C ALA A 177 11.64 0.50 -12.47
N ARG A 178 10.69 -0.13 -11.78
CA ARG A 178 10.51 -0.33 -10.34
C ARG A 178 9.50 -1.47 -10.17
N ASN A 179 9.67 -2.30 -9.14
CA ASN A 179 8.55 -3.12 -8.68
C ASN A 179 7.47 -2.15 -8.20
N HIS A 180 6.29 -2.17 -8.81
CA HIS A 180 5.19 -1.27 -8.47
C HIS A 180 3.85 -1.98 -8.55
N ILE A 181 2.89 -1.48 -7.79
CA ILE A 181 1.52 -2.02 -7.76
C ILE A 181 0.52 -0.87 -7.72
N LEU A 182 -0.55 -1.01 -8.49
CA LEU A 182 -1.69 -0.11 -8.51
C LEU A 182 -2.96 -0.90 -8.21
N ILE A 183 -3.90 -0.30 -7.50
CA ILE A 183 -5.22 -0.89 -7.21
C ILE A 183 -6.25 -0.21 -8.10
N ILE A 184 -7.01 -1.00 -8.86
CA ILE A 184 -8.18 -0.49 -9.59
C ILE A 184 -9.29 -0.24 -8.56
N HIS A 185 -9.65 1.02 -8.34
CA HIS A 185 -10.69 1.36 -7.36
C HIS A 185 -12.06 1.59 -7.98
N GLN A 186 -12.14 1.84 -9.29
CA GLN A 186 -13.38 2.12 -10.01
C GLN A 186 -13.22 1.74 -11.48
N VAL A 187 -14.29 1.18 -12.04
CA VAL A 187 -14.37 0.84 -13.47
C VAL A 187 -15.71 1.35 -14.02
N GLU A 188 -15.63 2.03 -15.16
CA GLU A 188 -16.80 2.52 -15.90
C GLU A 188 -17.05 1.64 -17.12
N TYR A 189 -18.31 1.24 -17.30
CA TYR A 189 -18.74 0.32 -18.33
C TYR A 189 -19.73 0.97 -19.30
N GLN A 190 -19.56 0.68 -20.58
CA GLN A 190 -20.52 0.95 -21.65
C GLN A 190 -20.86 -0.38 -22.33
N ASN A 191 -22.15 -0.74 -22.37
CA ASN A 191 -22.61 -2.03 -22.92
C ASN A 191 -21.84 -3.24 -22.35
N PHE A 192 -21.60 -3.25 -21.04
CA PHE A 192 -20.84 -4.27 -20.31
C PHE A 192 -19.35 -4.37 -20.67
N VAL A 193 -18.83 -3.47 -21.49
CA VAL A 193 -17.41 -3.36 -21.82
C VAL A 193 -16.77 -2.28 -20.95
N PRO A 194 -15.66 -2.57 -20.25
CA PRO A 194 -14.88 -1.55 -19.55
C PRO A 194 -14.39 -0.47 -20.52
N THR A 195 -14.59 0.80 -20.14
CA THR A 195 -14.22 1.98 -20.94
C THR A 195 -13.22 2.88 -20.23
N THR A 196 -13.35 3.02 -18.92
CA THR A 196 -12.43 3.82 -18.08
C THR A 196 -12.03 3.01 -16.86
N ILE A 197 -10.74 3.03 -16.53
CA ILE A 197 -10.17 2.42 -15.33
C ILE A 197 -9.61 3.54 -14.47
N HIS A 198 -10.09 3.64 -13.24
CA HIS A 198 -9.52 4.55 -12.25
C HIS A 198 -8.74 3.73 -11.23
N TYR A 199 -7.56 4.19 -10.86
CA TYR A 199 -6.66 3.46 -9.99
C TYR A 199 -6.03 4.35 -8.93
N SER A 200 -5.56 3.73 -7.84
CA SER A 200 -4.80 4.37 -6.77
C SER A 200 -3.43 3.71 -6.60
N HIS A 201 -2.43 4.53 -6.29
CA HIS A 201 -1.09 4.08 -5.91
C HIS A 201 -0.42 5.11 -4.98
N SER A 202 0.64 4.67 -4.29
CA SER A 202 1.61 5.51 -3.58
C SER A 202 2.90 5.50 -4.38
#